data_AF-A0A957KID4-F1
#
_entry.id   AF-A0A957KID4-F1
#
_cell.length_a   1.000
_cell.length_b   1.000
_cell.length_c   1.000
_cell.angle_alpha   90.00
_cell.angle_beta   90.00
_cell.angle_gamma   90.00
#
_symmetry.space_group_name_H-M   'P 1'
#
loop_
_entity.id
_entity.type
_entity.pdbx_description
1 polymer ?
#
loop_
_entity_poly.entity_id
_entity_poly.type
_entity_poly.pdbx_seq_one_letter_code
_entity_poly.pdbx_strand_id
1 'polypeptide(L)'
;MTTTALNSPSPRQRLTDGIYFDRYFVACCAWILIGVFVDGWAHANGATDDTFFTPWHAILYSGAFTAVSLWVNYQRGFRRWSLLPAGYELTLLGLVLFGIGGFGDMIWHELFGVEADLEAITSPTHLLLAIALGLVVSGPVRAAWLRLGRRPQA
;
A
#
# COMPACT_ATOMS: atom_id res chain seq x y z
N MET A 1 8.91 3.64 -43.64
CA MET A 1 8.34 3.78 -42.28
C MET A 1 7.95 2.39 -41.81
N THR A 2 8.78 1.75 -41.00
CA THR A 2 8.59 0.37 -40.56
C THR A 2 7.85 0.39 -39.23
N THR A 3 6.56 0.07 -39.23
CA THR A 3 5.77 -0.14 -38.03
C THR A 3 6.26 -1.40 -37.33
N THR A 4 7.10 -1.25 -36.31
CA THR A 4 7.48 -2.36 -35.42
C THR A 4 6.22 -2.85 -34.71
N ALA A 5 5.68 -3.99 -35.15
CA ALA A 5 4.64 -4.70 -34.41
C ALA A 5 5.22 -5.07 -33.03
N LEU A 6 4.79 -4.35 -31.99
CA LEU A 6 5.19 -4.65 -30.62
C LEU A 6 4.55 -5.98 -30.22
N ASN A 7 5.36 -7.04 -30.21
CA ASN A 7 4.94 -8.35 -29.74
C ASN A 7 4.35 -8.24 -28.33
N SER A 8 3.15 -8.77 -28.16
CA SER A 8 2.52 -8.85 -26.84
C SER A 8 3.32 -9.82 -25.96
N PRO A 9 3.52 -9.53 -24.67
CA PRO A 9 4.29 -10.40 -23.78
C PRO A 9 3.69 -11.82 -23.73
N SER A 10 4.53 -12.83 -23.64
CA SER A 10 4.10 -14.23 -23.48
C SER A 10 3.47 -14.48 -22.10
N PRO A 11 2.67 -15.55 -21.92
CA PRO A 11 2.14 -15.93 -20.60
C PRO A 11 3.22 -16.10 -19.53
N ARG A 12 4.39 -16.64 -19.91
CA ARG A 12 5.53 -16.82 -19.01
C ARG A 12 6.12 -15.49 -18.54
N GLN A 13 6.26 -14.52 -19.45
CA GLN A 13 6.72 -13.17 -19.12
C GLN A 13 5.76 -12.46 -18.16
N ARG A 14 4.44 -12.54 -18.40
CA ARG A 14 3.44 -11.98 -17.47
C ARG A 14 3.50 -12.59 -16.07
N LEU A 15 3.75 -13.89 -15.97
CA LEU A 15 3.93 -14.58 -14.68
C LEU A 15 5.20 -14.11 -13.96
N THR A 16 6.33 -14.01 -14.66
CA THR A 16 7.58 -13.53 -14.07
C THR A 16 7.47 -12.08 -13.62
N ASP A 17 6.87 -11.22 -14.44
CA ASP A 17 6.66 -9.80 -14.11
C ASP A 17 5.76 -9.64 -12.88
N GLY A 18 4.73 -10.50 -12.75
CA GLY A 18 3.89 -10.56 -11.56
C GLY A 18 4.64 -10.98 -10.30
N ILE A 19 5.61 -11.91 -10.38
CA ILE A 19 6.42 -12.32 -9.23
C ILE A 19 7.38 -11.20 -8.81
N TYR A 20 8.00 -10.50 -9.76
CA TYR A 20 8.87 -9.36 -9.43
C TYR A 20 8.07 -8.24 -8.78
N PHE A 21 6.90 -7.91 -9.34
CA PHE A 21 5.99 -6.94 -8.74
C PHE A 21 5.65 -7.32 -7.29
N ASP A 22 5.28 -8.57 -7.02
CA ASP A 22 4.96 -9.02 -5.66
C ASP A 22 6.13 -8.82 -4.68
N ARG A 23 7.37 -9.11 -5.10
CA ARG A 23 8.56 -8.92 -4.24
C ARG A 23 8.76 -7.46 -3.85
N TYR A 24 8.69 -6.57 -4.83
CA TYR A 24 8.79 -5.13 -4.58
C TYR A 24 7.63 -4.63 -3.73
N PHE A 25 6.43 -5.13 -3.98
CA PHE A 25 5.25 -4.73 -3.22
C PHE A 25 5.31 -5.20 -1.77
N VAL A 26 5.81 -6.41 -1.51
CA VAL A 26 6.09 -6.91 -0.15
C VAL A 26 7.09 -6.00 0.58
N ALA A 27 8.13 -5.52 -0.10
CA ALA A 27 9.06 -4.57 0.48
C ALA A 27 8.39 -3.22 0.83
N CYS A 28 7.50 -2.73 -0.04
CA CYS A 28 6.67 -1.56 0.27
C CYS A 28 5.75 -1.82 1.49
N CYS A 29 5.10 -2.98 1.57
CA CYS A 29 4.28 -3.35 2.73
C CYS A 29 5.11 -3.37 4.02
N ALA A 30 6.30 -3.96 3.98
CA ALA A 30 7.20 -3.97 5.13
C ALA A 30 7.60 -2.55 5.55
N TRP A 31 7.90 -1.67 4.59
CA TRP A 31 8.24 -0.27 4.87
C TRP A 31 7.08 0.51 5.49
N ILE A 32 5.86 0.33 4.98
CA ILE A 32 4.65 0.93 5.59
C ILE A 32 4.47 0.42 7.02
N LEU A 33 4.59 -0.89 7.26
CA LEU A 33 4.44 -1.47 8.60
C LEU A 33 5.50 -0.96 9.56
N ILE A 34 6.76 -0.83 9.13
CA ILE A 34 7.81 -0.18 9.92
C ILE A 34 7.38 1.24 10.31
N GLY A 35 6.86 2.01 9.36
CA GLY A 35 6.30 3.33 9.62
C GLY A 35 5.22 3.31 10.69
N VAL A 36 4.24 2.41 10.59
CA VAL A 36 3.16 2.26 11.60
C VAL A 36 3.71 1.93 12.98
N PHE A 37 4.66 1.01 13.08
CA PHE A 37 5.24 0.65 14.38
C PHE A 37 6.04 1.79 15.01
N VAL A 38 6.82 2.51 14.20
CA VAL A 38 7.61 3.65 14.66
C VAL A 38 6.69 4.80 15.09
N ASP A 39 5.63 5.05 14.33
CA ASP A 39 4.63 6.06 14.61
C ASP A 39 3.83 5.74 15.88
N GLY A 40 3.30 4.53 16.00
CA GLY A 40 2.62 4.08 17.21
C GLY A 40 3.53 4.09 18.45
N TRP A 41 4.82 3.77 18.29
CA TRP A 41 5.80 3.94 19.38
C TRP A 41 5.94 5.41 19.78
N ALA A 42 5.97 6.33 18.83
CA ALA A 42 6.09 7.76 19.11
C ALA A 42 4.87 8.29 19.88
N HIS A 43 3.65 7.95 19.46
CA HIS A 43 2.42 8.28 20.18
C HIS A 43 2.44 7.74 21.62
N ALA A 44 2.85 6.48 21.80
CA ALA A 44 2.89 5.84 23.12
C ALA A 44 3.97 6.39 24.07
N ASN A 45 4.97 7.11 23.54
CA ASN A 45 6.09 7.65 24.33
C ASN A 45 6.09 9.18 24.37
N GLY A 46 5.03 9.84 23.89
CA GLY A 46 4.94 11.30 23.84
C GLY A 46 6.03 11.92 22.95
N ALA A 47 6.49 11.19 21.93
CA ALA A 47 7.50 11.64 20.97
C ALA A 47 6.85 12.21 19.68
N THR A 48 5.54 12.39 19.67
CA THR A 48 4.80 13.17 18.69
C THR A 48 4.60 14.58 19.24
N ASP A 49 5.11 15.58 18.52
CA ASP A 49 4.88 17.00 18.82
C ASP A 49 3.38 17.34 18.70
N ASP A 50 2.98 18.59 19.02
CA ASP A 50 1.60 19.09 18.92
C ASP A 50 1.04 19.20 17.47
N THR A 51 1.60 18.48 16.50
CA THR A 51 1.25 18.57 15.08
C THR A 51 1.29 17.21 14.39
N PHE A 52 0.50 17.06 13.33
CA PHE A 52 0.54 15.94 12.41
C PHE A 52 1.90 15.80 11.69
N PHE A 53 2.60 16.90 11.42
CA PHE A 53 3.82 16.86 10.61
C PHE A 53 5.05 16.41 11.42
N THR A 54 5.13 15.10 11.69
CA THR A 54 6.24 14.49 12.42
C THR A 54 7.16 13.66 11.50
N PRO A 55 8.42 13.41 11.89
CA PRO A 55 9.29 12.48 11.17
C PRO A 55 8.70 11.06 11.08
N TRP A 56 7.87 10.66 12.05
CA TRP A 56 7.28 9.32 12.14
C TRP A 56 6.17 9.12 11.10
N HIS A 57 5.26 10.10 11.00
CA HIS A 57 4.31 10.18 9.90
C HIS A 57 5.03 10.22 8.54
N ALA A 58 6.13 10.96 8.42
CA ALA A 58 6.90 11.01 7.17
C ALA A 58 7.40 9.61 6.74
N ILE A 59 7.87 8.78 7.67
CA ILE A 59 8.26 7.39 7.38
C ILE A 59 7.04 6.61 6.88
N LEU A 60 5.92 6.64 7.61
CA LEU A 60 4.68 5.95 7.24
C LEU A 60 4.18 6.34 5.84
N TYR A 61 4.02 7.64 5.57
CA TYR A 61 3.54 8.12 4.28
C TYR A 61 4.54 7.90 3.14
N SER A 62 5.84 7.86 3.42
CA SER A 62 6.83 7.45 2.41
C SER A 62 6.64 5.99 1.98
N GLY A 63 6.23 5.11 2.90
CA GLY A 63 5.76 3.75 2.61
C GLY A 63 4.62 3.73 1.61
N ALA A 64 3.54 4.47 1.90
CA ALA A 64 2.39 4.52 1.02
C ALA A 64 2.77 5.13 -0.35
N PHE A 65 3.57 6.19 -0.36
CA PHE A 65 4.05 6.84 -1.58
C PHE A 65 4.88 5.89 -2.45
N THR A 66 5.79 5.11 -1.88
CA THR A 66 6.58 4.13 -2.64
C THR A 66 5.72 3.00 -3.21
N ALA A 67 4.70 2.53 -2.48
CA ALA A 67 3.73 1.57 -2.99
C ALA A 67 2.93 2.12 -4.19
N VAL A 68 2.42 3.36 -4.08
CA VAL A 68 1.71 4.04 -5.18
C VAL A 68 2.65 4.31 -6.37
N SER A 69 3.90 4.69 -6.11
CA SER A 69 4.89 4.92 -7.16
C SER A 69 5.25 3.64 -7.90
N LEU A 70 5.47 2.53 -7.18
CA LEU A 70 5.68 1.21 -7.77
C LEU A 70 4.49 0.82 -8.64
N TRP A 71 3.27 1.05 -8.14
CA TRP A 71 2.03 0.84 -8.88
C TRP A 71 1.98 1.64 -10.19
N VAL A 72 2.15 2.96 -10.12
CA VAL A 72 2.11 3.84 -11.31
C VAL A 72 3.18 3.46 -12.32
N ASN A 73 4.39 3.14 -11.87
CA ASN A 73 5.47 2.70 -12.76
C ASN A 73 5.17 1.35 -13.42
N TYR A 74 4.61 0.39 -12.67
CA TYR A 74 4.15 -0.87 -13.22
C TYR A 74 3.11 -0.65 -14.31
N GLN A 75 2.11 0.20 -14.06
CA GLN A 75 1.07 0.54 -15.05
C GLN A 75 1.61 1.28 -16.28
N ARG A 76 2.68 2.07 -16.16
CA ARG A 76 3.33 2.73 -17.31
C ARG A 76 4.14 1.77 -18.18
N GLY A 77 4.73 0.74 -17.58
CA GLY A 77 5.46 -0.31 -18.30
C GLY A 77 4.55 -1.21 -19.15
N PHE A 78 3.29 -1.38 -18.75
CA PHE A 78 2.28 -2.11 -19.50
C PHE A 78 1.35 -1.14 -20.26
N ARG A 79 1.38 -1.16 -21.61
CA ARG A 79 0.70 -0.19 -22.49
C ARG A 79 -0.84 -0.20 -22.44
N ARG A 80 -1.44 -0.94 -21.51
CA ARG A 80 -2.88 -1.01 -21.27
C ARG A 80 -3.12 -1.15 -19.78
N TRP A 81 -4.31 -0.71 -19.38
CA TRP A 81 -5.07 -1.14 -18.20
C TRP A 81 -5.31 -2.67 -18.15
N SER A 82 -4.38 -3.48 -18.66
CA SER A 82 -4.37 -4.92 -18.52
C SER A 82 -4.18 -5.23 -17.06
N LEU A 83 -5.35 -5.31 -16.40
CA LEU A 83 -5.71 -6.00 -15.18
C LEU A 83 -4.58 -5.99 -14.14
N LEU A 84 -4.82 -5.26 -13.04
CA LEU A 84 -4.18 -5.50 -11.74
C LEU A 84 -3.67 -6.94 -11.67
N PRO A 85 -2.41 -7.21 -11.25
CA PRO A 85 -2.02 -8.57 -10.95
C PRO A 85 -3.13 -9.17 -10.09
N ALA A 86 -3.72 -10.27 -10.55
CA ALA A 86 -4.94 -10.78 -9.92
C ALA A 86 -4.69 -10.95 -8.41
N GLY A 87 -5.55 -10.38 -7.57
CA GLY A 87 -5.40 -10.33 -6.11
C GLY A 87 -5.10 -8.93 -5.53
N TYR A 88 -4.75 -7.95 -6.36
CA TYR A 88 -4.46 -6.56 -5.93
C TYR A 88 -5.67 -5.62 -6.01
N GLU A 89 -6.86 -6.10 -6.37
CA GLU A 89 -8.08 -5.29 -6.49
C GLU A 89 -8.43 -4.59 -5.17
N LEU A 90 -8.44 -5.34 -4.06
CA LEU A 90 -8.66 -4.78 -2.73
C LEU A 90 -7.46 -3.95 -2.24
N THR A 91 -6.25 -4.19 -2.76
CA THR A 91 -5.09 -3.36 -2.43
C THR A 91 -5.26 -1.95 -2.98
N LEU A 92 -5.79 -1.82 -4.21
CA LEU A 92 -6.10 -0.51 -4.78
C LEU A 92 -7.14 0.23 -3.95
N LEU A 93 -8.22 -0.45 -3.53
CA LEU A 93 -9.20 0.11 -2.61
C LEU A 93 -8.53 0.54 -1.29
N GLY A 94 -7.67 -0.30 -0.73
CA GLY A 94 -6.89 0.01 0.46
C GLY A 94 -6.02 1.26 0.30
N LEU A 95 -5.31 1.43 -0.81
CA LEU A 95 -4.49 2.63 -1.07
C LEU A 95 -5.34 3.90 -1.16
N VAL A 96 -6.53 3.83 -1.77
CA VAL A 96 -7.46 4.96 -1.84
C VAL A 96 -7.99 5.30 -0.45
N LEU A 97 -8.44 4.30 0.31
CA LEU A 97 -8.93 4.49 1.67
C LEU A 97 -7.82 5.00 2.60
N PHE A 98 -6.57 4.57 2.40
CA PHE A 98 -5.42 5.04 3.16
C PHE A 98 -5.15 6.53 2.88
N GLY A 99 -5.26 6.96 1.62
CA GLY A 99 -5.15 8.38 1.27
C GLY A 99 -6.26 9.24 1.89
N ILE A 100 -7.51 8.76 1.87
CA ILE A 100 -8.65 9.43 2.51
C ILE A 100 -8.46 9.47 4.03
N GLY A 101 -8.10 8.33 4.62
CA GLY A 101 -7.86 8.18 6.06
C GLY A 101 -6.76 9.10 6.53
N GLY A 102 -5.61 9.13 5.84
CA GLY A 102 -4.48 9.97 6.24
C GLY A 102 -4.73 11.47 6.06
N PHE A 103 -5.50 11.86 5.05
CA PHE A 103 -5.93 13.26 4.93
C PHE A 103 -6.94 13.64 6.01
N GLY A 104 -7.87 12.73 6.32
CA GLY A 104 -8.79 12.90 7.45
C GLY A 104 -8.08 12.98 8.79
N ASP A 105 -7.03 12.17 8.96
CA ASP A 105 -6.19 12.10 10.16
C ASP A 105 -5.44 13.42 10.38
N MET A 106 -4.82 13.96 9.33
CA MET A 106 -4.24 15.30 9.36
C MET A 106 -5.27 16.35 9.83
N ILE A 107 -6.47 16.36 9.24
CA ILE A 107 -7.53 17.31 9.64
C ILE A 107 -7.93 17.08 11.10
N TRP A 108 -8.04 15.82 11.53
CA TRP A 108 -8.40 15.46 12.89
C TRP A 108 -7.39 16.00 13.88
N HIS A 109 -6.10 15.82 13.62
CA HIS A 109 -5.01 16.34 14.43
C HIS A 109 -5.00 17.87 14.54
N GLU A 110 -5.30 18.58 13.44
CA GLU A 110 -5.39 20.04 13.45
C GLU A 110 -6.61 20.57 14.23
N LEU A 111 -7.70 19.79 14.31
CA LEU A 111 -8.95 20.20 14.98
C LEU A 111 -9.02 19.78 16.46
N PHE A 112 -8.50 18.61 16.79
CA PHE A 112 -8.69 17.96 18.09
C PHE A 112 -7.37 17.69 18.82
N GLY A 113 -6.22 17.91 18.17
CA GLY A 113 -4.89 17.64 18.72
C GLY A 113 -4.40 16.22 18.45
N VAL A 114 -3.20 15.93 18.94
CA VAL A 114 -2.59 14.60 18.78
C VAL A 114 -3.07 13.65 19.87
N GLU A 115 -3.65 12.53 19.42
CA GLU A 115 -4.22 11.51 20.29
C GLU A 115 -3.12 10.68 20.96
N ALA A 116 -3.36 10.29 22.21
CA ALA A 116 -2.45 9.45 23.00
C ALA A 116 -3.18 8.20 23.52
N ASP A 117 -2.39 7.19 23.92
CA ASP A 117 -2.88 5.96 24.56
C ASP A 117 -4.00 5.26 23.77
N LEU A 118 -5.17 5.06 24.39
CA LEU A 118 -6.30 4.37 23.78
C LEU A 118 -6.94 5.17 22.64
N GLU A 119 -6.87 6.50 22.68
CA GLU A 119 -7.46 7.35 21.64
C GLU A 119 -6.74 7.14 20.30
N ALA A 120 -5.42 7.01 20.32
CA ALA A 120 -4.60 6.78 19.12
C ALA A 120 -4.96 5.48 18.36
N ILE A 121 -5.59 4.49 19.01
CA ILE A 121 -6.00 3.24 18.35
C ILE A 121 -7.53 3.15 18.15
N THR A 122 -8.30 4.03 18.78
CA THR A 122 -9.78 3.99 18.73
C THR A 122 -10.39 5.13 17.92
N SER A 123 -9.59 6.10 17.50
CA SER A 123 -10.13 7.22 16.75
C SER A 123 -10.62 6.83 15.36
N PRO A 124 -11.61 7.56 14.82
CA PRO A 124 -12.20 7.22 13.53
C PRO A 124 -11.19 7.16 12.38
N THR A 125 -10.18 8.04 12.39
CA THR A 125 -9.16 8.15 11.33
C THR A 125 -8.17 7.00 11.41
N HIS A 126 -7.66 6.68 12.61
CA HIS A 126 -6.78 5.54 12.85
C HIS A 126 -7.46 4.20 12.52
N LEU A 127 -8.74 4.02 12.84
CA LEU A 127 -9.49 2.81 12.47
C LEU A 127 -9.63 2.66 10.95
N LEU A 128 -9.91 3.75 10.24
CA LEU A 128 -9.97 3.74 8.78
C LEU A 128 -8.60 3.40 8.18
N LEU A 129 -7.52 4.00 8.69
CA LEU A 129 -6.15 3.71 8.29
C LEU A 129 -5.77 2.25 8.54
N ALA A 130 -6.17 1.66 9.68
CA ALA A 130 -5.93 0.26 10.00
C ALA A 130 -6.65 -0.69 9.02
N ILE A 131 -7.92 -0.43 8.70
CA ILE A 131 -8.69 -1.20 7.72
C ILE A 131 -8.04 -1.09 6.34
N ALA A 132 -7.72 0.14 5.91
CA ALA A 132 -7.08 0.42 4.63
C ALA A 132 -5.75 -0.33 4.50
N LEU A 133 -4.91 -0.26 5.54
CA LEU A 133 -3.64 -0.95 5.61
C LEU A 133 -3.81 -2.47 5.53
N GLY A 134 -4.78 -3.03 6.26
CA GLY A 134 -5.13 -4.45 6.20
C GLY A 134 -5.42 -4.92 4.78
N LEU A 135 -6.18 -4.13 4.00
CA LEU A 135 -6.46 -4.42 2.60
C LEU A 135 -5.19 -4.35 1.71
N VAL A 136 -4.31 -3.38 1.97
CA VAL A 136 -3.04 -3.20 1.24
C VAL A 136 -2.11 -4.38 1.48
N VAL A 137 -1.78 -4.67 2.74
CA VAL A 137 -0.74 -5.65 3.12
C VAL A 137 -1.16 -7.10 2.84
N SER A 138 -2.46 -7.39 2.77
CA SER A 138 -2.95 -8.70 2.36
C SER A 138 -2.94 -8.93 0.85
N GLY A 139 -2.58 -7.93 0.04
CA GLY A 139 -2.47 -8.02 -1.42
C GLY A 139 -1.58 -9.17 -1.94
N PRO A 140 -0.30 -9.22 -1.54
CA PRO A 140 0.60 -10.30 -1.95
C PRO A 140 0.08 -11.70 -1.60
N VAL A 141 -0.59 -11.84 -0.45
CA VAL A 141 -1.18 -13.11 0.00
C VAL A 141 -2.34 -13.52 -0.91
N ARG A 142 -3.27 -12.59 -1.20
CA ARG A 142 -4.38 -12.86 -2.13
C ARG A 142 -3.87 -13.20 -3.53
N ALA A 143 -2.84 -12.51 -4.01
CA ALA A 143 -2.23 -12.79 -5.30
C ALA A 143 -1.57 -14.17 -5.36
N ALA A 144 -0.86 -14.57 -4.29
CA ALA A 144 -0.28 -15.90 -4.18
C ALA A 144 -1.36 -17.00 -4.16
N TRP A 145 -2.43 -16.80 -3.39
CA TRP A 145 -3.56 -17.73 -3.30
C TRP A 145 -4.21 -18.00 -4.66
N LEU A 146 -4.48 -16.94 -5.43
CA LEU A 146 -5.06 -17.06 -6.78
C LEU A 146 -4.14 -17.79 -7.77
N ARG A 147 -2.82 -17.69 -7.61
CA ARG A 147 -1.85 -18.40 -8.47
C ARG A 147 -1.75 -19.88 -8.12
N LEU A 148 -1.87 -20.24 -6.85
CA LEU A 148 -1.91 -21.64 -6.41
C LEU A 148 -3.11 -22.38 -7.01
N GLY A 149 -4.30 -21.77 -6.98
CA GLY A 149 -5.52 -22.35 -7.54
C GLY A 149 -5.52 -22.53 -9.06
N ARG A 150 -4.56 -21.94 -9.79
CA ARG A 150 -4.45 -22.02 -11.26
C ARG A 150 -3.42 -23.04 -11.75
N ARG A 151 -2.69 -23.73 -10.87
CA ARG A 151 -1.78 -24.80 -11.29
C ARG A 151 -2.60 -26.01 -11.76
N PRO A 152 -2.40 -26.52 -13.00
CA PRO A 152 -2.98 -27.79 -13.40
C PRO A 152 -2.55 -28.86 -12.39
N GLN A 153 -3.50 -29.64 -11.87
CA GLN A 153 -3.15 -30.85 -11.13
C GLN A 153 -2.43 -31.78 -12.11
N ALA A 154 -1.19 -32.12 -11.78
CA ALA A 154 -0.37 -33.06 -12.54
C ALA A 154 -0.83 -34.49 -12.31
#